data_AF-A0A327SHQ5-F1
#
_entry.id   AF-A0A327SHQ5-F1
#
_cell.length_a   1.000
_cell.length_b   1.000
_cell.length_c   1.000
_cell.angle_alpha   90.00
_cell.angle_beta   90.00
_cell.angle_gamma   90.00
#
_symmetry.space_group_name_H-M   'P 1'
#
loop_
_entity.id
_entity.type
_entity.pdbx_description
1 polymer ?
#
loop_
_entity_poly.entity_id
_entity_poly.type
_entity_poly.pdbx_seq_one_letter_code
_entity_poly.pdbx_strand_id
1 'polypeptide(L)'
;MQQKDLLEILPEVEAYTINNLMPAIAKGGFISDEERIEVAEKMSLYSGLNKTSIIDHNLNVPTNFFWKELLRDKGFTIGRLDSRYLGIDKMAAGDSPDYNAELTSWLHSFTPAINYYIREELNFKTDIKYNMFGDVHPWDRQNDNTRDGLRQAMAQNPYLKVLVQSGYYDGATTYFAAKYTVGQMDPSGRMKDRVKFKGYRSGHMMYLRKEDLKLATDDIRQFIKDSDSKGKSARY
;
A
#
# COMPACT_ATOMS: atom_id res chain seq x y z
N MET A 1 -11.63 -19.86 5.41
CA MET A 1 -10.47 -18.95 5.34
C MET A 1 -10.21 -18.15 6.61
N GLN A 2 -11.22 -17.71 7.36
CA GLN A 2 -11.05 -16.85 8.55
C GLN A 2 -10.15 -17.39 9.68
N GLN A 3 -9.77 -18.67 9.64
CA GLN A 3 -8.87 -19.31 10.62
C GLN A 3 -7.39 -19.35 10.17
N LYS A 4 -7.07 -19.04 8.90
CA LYS A 4 -5.69 -19.04 8.41
C LYS A 4 -5.00 -17.71 8.74
N ASP A 5 -3.69 -17.76 8.95
CA ASP A 5 -2.91 -16.54 9.12
C ASP A 5 -2.84 -15.74 7.82
N LEU A 6 -2.75 -14.41 7.90
CA LEU A 6 -2.63 -13.55 6.72
C LEU A 6 -1.47 -14.00 5.82
N LEU A 7 -0.30 -14.29 6.38
CA LEU A 7 0.89 -14.64 5.60
C LEU A 7 0.77 -15.99 4.89
N GLU A 8 -0.13 -16.86 5.37
CA GLU A 8 -0.43 -18.14 4.72
C GLU A 8 -1.39 -17.97 3.54
N ILE A 9 -2.23 -16.94 3.57
CA ILE A 9 -3.23 -16.67 2.53
C ILE A 9 -2.63 -15.82 1.40
N LEU A 10 -1.76 -14.85 1.70
CA LEU A 10 -1.24 -13.92 0.69
C LEU A 10 -0.65 -14.62 -0.55
N PRO A 11 0.22 -15.65 -0.45
CA PRO A 11 0.77 -16.31 -1.64
C PRO A 11 -0.30 -16.91 -2.56
N GLU A 12 -1.37 -17.48 -1.98
CA GLU A 12 -2.51 -18.02 -2.71
C GLU A 12 -3.24 -16.90 -3.48
N VAL A 13 -3.52 -15.77 -2.82
CA VAL A 13 -4.22 -14.63 -3.41
C VAL A 13 -3.39 -13.91 -4.46
N GLU A 14 -2.09 -13.76 -4.24
CA GLU A 14 -1.16 -13.19 -5.20
C GLU A 14 -1.11 -14.05 -6.48
N ALA A 15 -0.98 -15.37 -6.34
CA ALA A 15 -0.99 -16.29 -7.47
C ALA A 15 -2.31 -16.22 -8.24
N TYR A 16 -3.44 -16.18 -7.53
CA TYR A 16 -4.75 -16.00 -8.15
C TYR A 16 -4.87 -14.66 -8.89
N THR A 17 -4.33 -13.59 -8.31
CA THR A 17 -4.38 -12.26 -8.93
C THR A 17 -3.64 -12.24 -10.27
N ILE A 18 -2.43 -12.80 -10.32
CA ILE A 18 -1.61 -12.84 -11.54
C ILE A 18 -2.18 -13.79 -12.59
N ASN A 19 -2.58 -15.00 -12.18
CA ASN A 19 -2.89 -16.08 -13.13
C ASN A 19 -4.36 -16.12 -13.56
N ASN A 20 -5.27 -15.52 -12.78
CA ASN A 20 -6.72 -15.62 -13.02
C ASN A 20 -7.37 -14.23 -13.12
N LEU A 21 -7.24 -13.40 -12.09
CA LEU A 21 -7.94 -12.11 -12.03
C LEU A 21 -7.46 -11.13 -13.10
N MET A 22 -6.16 -10.92 -13.22
CA MET A 22 -5.60 -9.98 -14.21
C MET A 22 -5.96 -10.40 -15.66
N PRO A 23 -5.80 -11.67 -16.07
CA PRO A 23 -6.27 -12.14 -17.37
C PRO A 23 -7.78 -11.94 -17.58
N ALA A 24 -8.61 -12.21 -16.57
CA ALA A 24 -10.05 -12.03 -16.65
C ALA A 24 -10.42 -10.55 -16.89
N ILE A 25 -9.82 -9.63 -16.14
CA ILE A 25 -10.01 -8.18 -16.36
C ILE A 25 -9.51 -7.78 -17.75
N ALA A 26 -8.37 -8.30 -18.20
CA ALA A 26 -7.79 -7.99 -19.51
C ALA A 26 -8.66 -8.45 -20.69
N LYS A 27 -9.47 -9.50 -20.52
CA LYS A 27 -10.47 -9.92 -21.54
C LYS A 27 -11.58 -8.89 -21.74
N GLY A 28 -11.83 -8.02 -20.76
CA GLY A 28 -12.87 -6.99 -20.84
C GLY A 28 -14.23 -7.59 -21.20
N GLY A 29 -14.95 -7.00 -22.15
CA GLY A 29 -16.26 -7.49 -22.60
C GLY A 29 -16.24 -8.82 -23.36
N PHE A 30 -15.07 -9.40 -23.64
CA PHE A 30 -14.95 -10.71 -24.29
C PHE A 30 -14.85 -11.88 -23.31
N ILE A 31 -14.83 -11.61 -22.00
CA ILE A 31 -14.94 -12.66 -20.97
C ILE A 31 -16.31 -13.35 -21.07
N SER A 32 -16.35 -14.68 -20.88
CA SER A 32 -17.65 -15.38 -20.79
C SER A 32 -18.36 -15.03 -19.49
N ASP A 33 -19.68 -15.15 -19.45
CA ASP A 33 -20.44 -14.90 -18.23
C ASP A 33 -20.08 -15.90 -17.13
N GLU A 34 -19.81 -17.16 -17.48
CA GLU A 34 -19.38 -18.19 -16.55
C GLU A 34 -18.05 -17.84 -15.88
N GLU A 35 -17.04 -17.46 -16.68
CA GLU A 35 -15.73 -17.07 -16.16
C GLU A 35 -15.83 -15.79 -15.31
N ARG A 36 -16.63 -14.82 -15.75
CA ARG A 36 -16.87 -13.57 -14.99
C ARG A 36 -17.48 -13.86 -13.62
N ILE A 37 -18.47 -14.75 -13.55
CA ILE A 37 -19.12 -15.14 -12.31
C ILE A 37 -18.14 -15.88 -11.38
N GLU A 38 -17.36 -16.83 -11.92
CA GLU A 38 -16.36 -17.58 -11.15
C GLU A 38 -15.31 -16.63 -10.54
N VAL A 39 -14.81 -15.69 -11.34
CA VAL A 39 -13.82 -14.71 -10.88
C VAL A 39 -14.40 -13.80 -9.80
N ALA A 40 -15.64 -13.34 -9.98
CA ALA A 40 -16.33 -12.53 -8.98
C ALA A 40 -16.56 -13.29 -7.65
N GLU A 41 -16.83 -14.60 -7.71
CA GLU A 41 -16.95 -15.45 -6.51
C GLU A 41 -15.65 -15.53 -5.73
N LYS A 42 -14.52 -15.74 -6.41
CA LYS A 42 -13.21 -15.74 -5.78
C LYS A 42 -12.82 -14.37 -5.25
N MET A 43 -13.10 -13.30 -5.99
CA MET A 43 -12.88 -11.93 -5.50
C MET A 43 -13.69 -11.65 -4.23
N SER A 44 -14.98 -12.04 -4.21
CA SER A 44 -15.85 -11.89 -3.04
C SER A 44 -15.27 -12.63 -1.84
N LEU A 45 -14.83 -13.87 -2.05
CA LEU A 45 -14.22 -14.71 -1.03
C LEU A 45 -12.92 -14.11 -0.45
N TYR A 46 -12.05 -13.51 -1.26
CA TYR A 46 -10.77 -12.94 -0.79
C TYR A 46 -10.90 -11.51 -0.25
N SER A 47 -11.77 -10.68 -0.83
CA SER A 47 -11.91 -9.26 -0.45
C SER A 47 -12.92 -9.02 0.66
N GLY A 48 -13.87 -9.93 0.86
CA GLY A 48 -15.01 -9.74 1.75
C GLY A 48 -16.14 -8.88 1.16
N LEU A 49 -16.00 -8.39 -0.07
CA LEU A 49 -17.08 -7.68 -0.77
C LEU A 49 -18.18 -8.63 -1.20
N ASN A 50 -19.40 -8.10 -1.36
CA ASN A 50 -20.48 -8.82 -2.00
C ASN A 50 -20.17 -9.08 -3.48
N LYS A 51 -20.44 -10.31 -3.96
CA LYS A 51 -20.29 -10.69 -5.36
C LYS A 51 -21.02 -9.75 -6.31
N THR A 52 -22.25 -9.35 -5.97
CA THR A 52 -23.06 -8.45 -6.79
C THR A 52 -22.35 -7.12 -6.98
N SER A 53 -21.82 -6.53 -5.89
CA SER A 53 -21.03 -5.29 -5.96
C SER A 53 -19.80 -5.44 -6.87
N ILE A 54 -19.14 -6.60 -6.90
CA ILE A 54 -18.01 -6.86 -7.80
C ILE A 54 -18.45 -6.99 -9.27
N ILE A 55 -19.57 -7.68 -9.53
CA ILE A 55 -20.13 -7.87 -10.86
C ILE A 55 -20.58 -6.52 -11.45
N ASP A 56 -21.26 -5.70 -10.65
CA ASP A 56 -21.75 -4.38 -11.08
C ASP A 56 -20.60 -3.41 -11.41
N HIS A 57 -19.42 -3.64 -10.83
CA HIS A 57 -18.18 -2.94 -11.16
C HIS A 57 -17.35 -3.65 -12.25
N ASN A 58 -17.90 -4.65 -12.93
CA ASN A 58 -17.24 -5.41 -14.00
C ASN A 58 -15.85 -5.93 -13.60
N LEU A 59 -15.75 -6.51 -12.39
CA LEU A 59 -14.50 -7.02 -11.79
C LEU A 59 -13.45 -5.94 -11.46
N ASN A 60 -13.72 -4.66 -11.74
CA ASN A 60 -12.80 -3.54 -11.52
C ASN A 60 -13.35 -2.57 -10.46
N VAL A 61 -13.29 -3.01 -9.20
CA VAL A 61 -13.84 -2.25 -8.07
C VAL A 61 -12.96 -1.04 -7.72
N PRO A 62 -13.48 0.19 -7.70
CA PRO A 62 -12.73 1.37 -7.27
C PRO A 62 -12.30 1.28 -5.80
N THR A 63 -11.11 1.81 -5.48
CA THR A 63 -10.58 1.75 -4.10
C THR A 63 -11.45 2.52 -3.10
N ASN A 64 -11.97 3.69 -3.49
CA ASN A 64 -12.90 4.46 -2.66
C ASN A 64 -14.15 3.64 -2.31
N PHE A 65 -14.69 2.91 -3.30
CA PHE A 65 -15.85 2.06 -3.08
C PHE A 65 -15.52 0.94 -2.11
N PHE A 66 -14.36 0.27 -2.27
CA PHE A 66 -13.91 -0.75 -1.33
C PHE A 66 -13.84 -0.23 0.11
N TRP A 67 -13.29 0.96 0.34
CA TRP A 67 -13.19 1.56 1.69
C TRP A 67 -14.55 1.89 2.30
N LYS A 68 -15.53 2.25 1.48
CA LYS A 68 -16.91 2.54 1.87
C LYS A 68 -17.74 1.26 2.10
N GLU A 69 -17.50 0.22 1.30
CA GLU A 69 -18.36 -0.95 1.18
C GLU A 69 -18.05 -2.05 2.20
N LEU A 70 -16.78 -2.31 2.50
CA LEU A 70 -16.35 -3.54 3.20
C LEU A 70 -17.09 -3.80 4.53
N LEU A 71 -17.39 -2.74 5.28
CA LEU A 71 -18.09 -2.82 6.57
C LEU A 71 -19.41 -2.02 6.59
N ARG A 72 -19.99 -1.74 5.41
CA ARG A 72 -21.22 -0.94 5.27
C ARG A 72 -22.39 -1.49 6.08
N ASP A 73 -22.58 -2.81 6.08
CA ASP A 73 -23.65 -3.48 6.85
C ASP A 73 -23.51 -3.32 8.37
N LYS A 74 -22.31 -2.96 8.84
CA LYS A 74 -22.03 -2.66 10.25
C LYS A 74 -22.06 -1.15 10.54
N GLY A 75 -22.37 -0.32 9.54
CA GLY A 75 -22.41 1.14 9.66
C GLY A 75 -21.03 1.80 9.70
N PHE A 76 -19.97 1.14 9.23
CA PHE A 76 -18.61 1.66 9.26
C PHE A 76 -17.96 1.71 7.88
N THR A 77 -17.05 2.67 7.70
CA THR A 77 -16.04 2.68 6.64
C THR A 77 -14.68 2.25 7.21
N ILE A 78 -13.74 1.88 6.33
CA ILE A 78 -12.36 1.58 6.72
C ILE A 78 -11.40 2.68 6.28
N GLY A 79 -10.29 2.81 7.00
CA GLY A 79 -9.25 3.78 6.67
C GLY A 79 -8.54 3.52 5.34
N ARG A 80 -8.17 4.61 4.65
CA ARG A 80 -7.42 4.56 3.38
C ARG A 80 -5.97 4.17 3.61
N LEU A 81 -5.31 4.83 4.57
CA LEU A 81 -3.91 4.61 4.89
C LEU A 81 -3.74 3.48 5.91
N ASP A 82 -4.78 3.09 6.63
CA ASP A 82 -4.76 1.90 7.49
C ASP A 82 -6.17 1.34 7.66
N SER A 83 -6.46 0.21 7.02
CA SER A 83 -7.80 -0.38 6.96
C SER A 83 -8.33 -0.88 8.31
N ARG A 84 -7.53 -0.84 9.38
CA ARG A 84 -7.95 -1.22 10.74
C ARG A 84 -8.70 -0.10 11.45
N TYR A 85 -8.60 1.14 10.98
CA TYR A 85 -9.34 2.27 11.52
C TYR A 85 -10.76 2.27 10.98
N LEU A 86 -11.73 2.55 11.85
CA LEU A 86 -13.15 2.63 11.50
C LEU A 86 -13.58 4.10 11.41
N GLY A 87 -14.24 4.43 10.30
CA GLY A 87 -14.91 5.71 10.10
C GLY A 87 -16.42 5.58 10.21
N ILE A 88 -17.08 6.70 10.47
CA ILE A 88 -18.54 6.83 10.47
C ILE A 88 -18.88 8.00 9.56
N ASP A 89 -19.59 7.70 8.48
CA ASP A 89 -20.04 8.70 7.52
C ASP A 89 -21.45 9.20 7.86
N LYS A 90 -21.80 10.36 7.30
CA LYS A 90 -23.14 10.94 7.42
C LYS A 90 -24.23 10.03 6.83
N MET A 91 -23.90 9.29 5.78
CA MET A 91 -24.81 8.33 5.15
C MET A 91 -24.08 7.05 4.73
N ALA A 92 -24.79 5.93 4.82
CA ALA A 92 -24.27 4.62 4.41
C ALA A 92 -24.16 4.46 2.88
N ALA A 93 -25.01 5.17 2.12
CA ALA A 93 -25.01 5.14 0.66
C ALA A 93 -23.79 5.86 0.06
N GLY A 94 -23.62 5.72 -1.26
CA GLY A 94 -22.53 6.32 -2.03
C GLY A 94 -21.39 5.35 -2.35
N ASP A 95 -20.31 5.89 -2.88
CA ASP A 95 -19.18 5.14 -3.44
C ASP A 95 -17.83 5.53 -2.80
N SER A 96 -17.85 6.40 -1.79
CA SER A 96 -16.65 6.95 -1.17
C SER A 96 -16.90 7.33 0.30
N PRO A 97 -15.90 7.15 1.19
CA PRO A 97 -15.96 7.64 2.55
C PRO A 97 -15.99 9.17 2.61
N ASP A 98 -16.61 9.75 3.64
CA ASP A 98 -16.63 11.20 3.85
C ASP A 98 -15.24 11.75 4.20
N TYR A 99 -14.43 10.92 4.87
CA TYR A 99 -13.06 11.22 5.29
C TYR A 99 -12.24 9.93 5.47
N ASN A 100 -10.92 10.09 5.57
CA ASN A 100 -10.02 8.98 5.90
C ASN A 100 -9.96 8.81 7.43
N ALA A 101 -10.51 7.71 7.94
CA ALA A 101 -10.70 7.47 9.38
C ALA A 101 -9.43 7.64 10.22
N GLU A 102 -8.31 7.09 9.73
CA GLU A 102 -7.03 7.10 10.42
C GLU A 102 -6.44 8.50 10.62
N LEU A 103 -6.73 9.44 9.70
CA LEU A 103 -6.20 10.80 9.79
C LEU A 103 -6.72 11.55 11.01
N THR A 104 -7.96 11.26 11.46
CA THR A 104 -8.51 11.90 12.67
C THR A 104 -7.68 11.55 13.91
N SER A 105 -7.35 10.27 14.06
CA SER A 105 -6.52 9.76 15.16
C SER A 105 -5.07 10.26 15.07
N TRP A 106 -4.49 10.22 13.87
CA TRP A 106 -3.10 10.63 13.65
C TRP A 106 -2.90 12.13 13.87
N LEU A 107 -3.80 12.97 13.34
CA LEU A 107 -3.75 14.41 13.55
C LEU A 107 -3.87 14.77 15.04
N HIS A 108 -4.77 14.10 15.77
CA HIS A 108 -4.91 14.30 17.20
C HIS A 108 -3.63 13.91 17.97
N SER A 109 -2.96 12.83 17.55
CA SER A 109 -1.77 12.32 18.23
C SER A 109 -0.51 13.14 17.92
N PHE A 110 -0.32 13.59 16.68
CA PHE A 110 0.93 14.23 16.25
C PHE A 110 0.93 15.74 16.38
N THR A 111 -0.21 16.42 16.15
CA THR A 111 -0.25 17.89 16.13
C THR A 111 0.21 18.51 17.47
N PRO A 112 -0.24 18.04 18.65
CA PRO A 112 0.22 18.59 19.91
C PRO A 112 1.71 18.31 20.16
N ALA A 113 2.16 17.09 19.86
CA ALA A 113 3.54 16.65 20.11
C ALA A 113 4.57 17.47 19.33
N ILE A 114 4.33 17.73 18.04
CA ILE A 114 5.26 18.52 17.23
C ILE A 114 5.30 19.99 17.67
N ASN A 115 4.16 20.58 18.01
CA ASN A 115 4.11 21.96 18.50
C ASN A 115 4.85 22.11 19.84
N TYR A 116 4.72 21.13 20.74
CA TYR A 116 5.49 21.09 21.99
C TYR A 116 6.99 20.98 21.71
N TYR A 117 7.40 20.01 20.89
CA TYR A 117 8.81 19.76 20.56
C TYR A 117 9.49 20.99 19.97
N ILE A 118 8.85 21.66 19.00
CA ILE A 118 9.42 22.86 18.37
C ILE A 118 9.60 24.00 19.38
N ARG A 119 8.62 24.22 20.25
CA ARG A 119 8.62 25.37 21.16
C ARG A 119 9.48 25.17 22.39
N GLU A 120 9.43 23.99 22.99
CA GLU A 120 10.03 23.72 24.30
C GLU A 120 11.38 23.00 24.20
N GLU A 121 11.52 22.04 23.28
CA GLU A 121 12.79 21.31 23.10
C GLU A 121 13.74 22.07 22.16
N LEU A 122 13.25 22.49 20.99
CA LEU A 122 14.06 23.25 20.03
C LEU A 122 14.14 24.75 20.35
N ASN A 123 13.37 25.23 21.34
CA ASN A 123 13.31 26.64 21.75
C ASN A 123 12.96 27.61 20.60
N PHE A 124 12.27 27.14 19.56
CA PHE A 124 11.86 27.96 18.43
C PHE A 124 10.42 28.43 18.61
N LYS A 125 10.26 29.69 19.01
CA LYS A 125 8.95 30.30 19.27
C LYS A 125 8.54 31.16 18.08
N THR A 126 7.46 30.73 17.42
CA THR A 126 6.86 31.43 16.29
C THR A 126 5.33 31.45 16.44
N ASP A 127 4.69 32.41 15.79
CA ASP A 127 3.25 32.52 15.55
C ASP A 127 2.82 31.80 14.26
N ILE A 128 3.76 31.32 13.45
CA ILE A 128 3.49 30.52 12.26
C ILE A 128 2.88 29.18 12.67
N LYS A 129 1.70 28.89 12.13
CA LYS A 129 1.01 27.61 12.35
C LYS A 129 1.76 26.48 11.66
N TYR A 130 2.06 25.41 12.41
CA TYR A 130 2.55 24.17 11.83
C TYR A 130 1.41 23.43 11.11
N ASN A 131 1.56 23.23 9.81
CA ASN A 131 0.60 22.51 8.99
C ASN A 131 1.02 21.04 8.87
N MET A 132 0.20 20.13 9.40
CA MET A 132 0.42 18.68 9.26
C MET A 132 0.32 18.20 7.81
N PHE A 133 -0.41 18.95 6.99
CA PHE A 133 -0.51 18.76 5.54
C PHE A 133 -0.39 20.13 4.86
N GLY A 134 0.44 20.20 3.81
CA GLY A 134 0.56 21.41 3.00
C GLY A 134 -0.51 21.47 1.92
N ASP A 135 -0.99 22.68 1.60
CA ASP A 135 -1.78 22.92 0.40
C ASP A 135 -0.84 22.98 -0.81
N VAL A 136 -0.59 21.81 -1.38
CA VAL A 136 0.34 21.63 -2.49
C VAL A 136 -0.36 21.63 -3.85
N HIS A 137 -1.65 22.00 -3.89
CA HIS A 137 -2.42 21.97 -5.13
C HIS A 137 -2.26 23.27 -5.95
N PRO A 138 -2.12 23.18 -7.28
CA PRO A 138 -1.91 21.96 -8.08
C PRO A 138 -0.47 21.45 -8.00
N TRP A 139 -0.31 20.17 -7.64
CA TRP A 139 0.98 19.47 -7.71
C TRP A 139 1.20 18.95 -9.13
N ASP A 140 2.33 19.28 -9.75
CA ASP A 140 2.68 18.75 -11.07
C ASP A 140 2.99 17.25 -10.98
N ARG A 141 2.24 16.45 -11.74
CA ARG A 141 2.40 14.98 -11.84
C ARG A 141 2.88 14.56 -13.22
N GLN A 142 3.29 15.49 -14.07
CA GLN A 142 3.81 15.18 -15.40
C GLN A 142 5.20 14.52 -15.29
N ASN A 143 5.52 13.69 -16.28
CA ASN A 143 6.84 13.05 -16.44
C ASN A 143 7.31 12.14 -15.28
N ASP A 144 6.40 11.60 -14.47
CA ASP A 144 6.74 10.61 -13.44
C ASP A 144 7.13 9.27 -14.10
N ASN A 145 8.43 9.02 -14.12
CA ASN A 145 9.03 7.79 -14.65
C ASN A 145 9.78 7.02 -13.56
N THR A 146 9.37 7.15 -12.29
CA THR A 146 10.09 6.62 -11.13
C THR A 146 10.51 5.14 -11.29
N ARG A 147 9.63 4.29 -11.82
CA ARG A 147 9.95 2.87 -12.07
C ARG A 147 11.09 2.68 -13.07
N ASP A 148 11.05 3.37 -14.22
CA ASP A 148 12.11 3.24 -15.23
C ASP A 148 13.40 3.92 -14.78
N GLY A 149 13.32 5.06 -14.09
CA GLY A 149 14.47 5.73 -13.48
C GLY A 149 15.20 4.82 -12.48
N LEU A 150 14.46 4.14 -11.61
CA LEU A 150 15.03 3.17 -10.67
C LEU A 150 15.66 1.98 -11.40
N ARG A 151 14.99 1.43 -12.44
CA ARG A 151 15.55 0.39 -13.30
C ARG A 151 16.89 0.82 -13.91
N GLN A 152 16.96 2.02 -14.49
CA GLN A 152 18.16 2.55 -15.11
C GLN A 152 19.30 2.69 -14.09
N ALA A 153 19.02 3.24 -12.91
CA ALA A 153 20.00 3.36 -11.83
C ALA A 153 20.54 1.99 -11.39
N MET A 154 19.68 0.98 -11.26
CA MET A 154 20.10 -0.39 -10.93
C MET A 154 20.86 -1.08 -12.05
N ALA A 155 20.55 -0.77 -13.31
CA ALA A 155 21.30 -1.29 -14.45
C ALA A 155 22.71 -0.68 -14.51
N GLN A 156 22.83 0.62 -14.19
CA GLN A 156 24.10 1.34 -14.21
C GLN A 156 25.01 1.05 -13.00
N ASN A 157 24.42 0.67 -11.86
CA ASN A 157 25.16 0.32 -10.66
C ASN A 157 24.89 -1.14 -10.28
N PRO A 158 25.80 -2.09 -10.60
CA PRO A 158 25.61 -3.50 -10.26
C PRO A 158 25.52 -3.75 -8.74
N TYR A 159 26.02 -2.82 -7.91
CA TYR A 159 25.96 -2.89 -6.46
C TYR A 159 24.70 -2.25 -5.85
N LEU A 160 23.89 -1.53 -6.63
CA LEU A 160 22.65 -0.95 -6.13
C LEU A 160 21.63 -2.07 -5.84
N LYS A 161 21.21 -2.14 -4.58
CA LYS A 161 20.14 -3.02 -4.08
C LYS A 161 18.97 -2.17 -3.61
N VAL A 162 17.78 -2.74 -3.65
CA VAL A 162 16.53 -2.07 -3.25
C VAL A 162 15.85 -2.89 -2.15
N LEU A 163 15.44 -2.21 -1.08
CA LEU A 163 14.54 -2.74 -0.07
C LEU A 163 13.21 -1.99 -0.16
N VAL A 164 12.12 -2.74 -0.29
CA VAL A 164 10.75 -2.23 -0.21
C VAL A 164 10.14 -2.71 1.09
N GLN A 165 9.67 -1.76 1.91
CA GLN A 165 8.96 -2.02 3.15
C GLN A 165 7.52 -1.54 2.98
N SER A 166 6.53 -2.38 3.28
CA SER A 166 5.13 -2.07 3.04
C SER A 166 4.21 -2.62 4.13
N GLY A 167 3.17 -1.86 4.47
CA GLY A 167 2.11 -2.32 5.37
C GLY A 167 1.03 -3.11 4.63
N TYR A 168 0.62 -4.26 5.17
CA TYR A 168 -0.44 -5.08 4.57
C TYR A 168 -1.82 -4.41 4.58
N TYR A 169 -2.05 -3.44 5.47
CA TYR A 169 -3.33 -2.73 5.64
C TYR A 169 -3.33 -1.36 4.98
N ASP A 170 -2.30 -1.02 4.20
CA ASP A 170 -2.23 0.22 3.43
C ASP A 170 -3.09 0.12 2.16
N GLY A 171 -4.15 0.91 2.09
CA GLY A 171 -5.02 1.01 0.92
C GLY A 171 -4.56 2.06 -0.10
N ALA A 172 -3.69 3.00 0.27
CA ALA A 172 -3.24 4.07 -0.63
C ALA A 172 -2.10 3.62 -1.54
N THR A 173 -1.13 2.89 -0.97
CA THR A 173 -0.01 2.28 -1.70
C THR A 173 0.06 0.80 -1.37
N THR A 174 -0.88 0.04 -1.93
CA THR A 174 -1.09 -1.36 -1.54
C THR A 174 0.16 -2.21 -1.69
N TYR A 175 0.36 -3.14 -0.74
CA TYR A 175 1.56 -3.97 -0.70
C TYR A 175 1.80 -4.74 -2.01
N PHE A 176 0.72 -5.24 -2.63
CA PHE A 176 0.84 -5.99 -3.87
C PHE A 176 1.11 -5.09 -5.07
N ALA A 177 0.57 -3.86 -5.12
CA ALA A 177 0.93 -2.91 -6.17
C ALA A 177 2.42 -2.56 -6.11
N ALA A 178 2.97 -2.38 -4.90
CA ALA A 178 4.41 -2.17 -4.71
C ALA A 178 5.22 -3.39 -5.15
N LYS A 179 4.84 -4.59 -4.71
CA LYS A 179 5.49 -5.86 -5.08
C LYS A 179 5.47 -6.10 -6.60
N TYR A 180 4.31 -5.88 -7.22
CA TYR A 180 4.11 -6.00 -8.67
C TYR A 180 4.96 -4.99 -9.44
N THR A 181 4.90 -3.71 -9.06
CA THR A 181 5.65 -2.62 -9.73
C THR A 181 7.14 -2.92 -9.76
N VAL A 182 7.68 -3.39 -8.65
CA VAL A 182 9.10 -3.69 -8.51
C VAL A 182 9.46 -4.98 -9.27
N GLY A 183 8.59 -5.99 -9.28
CA GLY A 183 8.74 -7.17 -10.14
C GLY A 183 8.75 -6.83 -11.63
N GLN A 184 8.00 -5.80 -12.04
CA GLN A 184 7.95 -5.30 -13.43
C GLN A 184 9.10 -4.35 -13.79
N MET A 185 9.96 -3.98 -12.84
CA MET A 185 11.10 -3.10 -13.09
C MET A 185 12.12 -3.75 -14.02
N ASP A 186 12.31 -5.07 -13.93
CA ASP A 186 13.21 -5.83 -14.77
C ASP A 186 12.53 -7.07 -15.36
N PRO A 187 11.89 -6.94 -16.53
CA PRO A 187 11.29 -8.09 -17.22
C PRO A 187 12.30 -9.20 -17.58
N SER A 188 13.60 -8.90 -17.64
CA SER A 188 14.63 -9.90 -17.92
C SER A 188 15.01 -10.76 -16.71
N GLY A 189 14.62 -10.34 -15.49
CA GLY A 189 14.93 -11.01 -14.24
C GLY A 189 16.41 -10.99 -13.82
N ARG A 190 17.28 -10.28 -14.55
CA ARG A 190 18.72 -10.15 -14.26
C ARG A 190 19.02 -9.45 -12.93
N MET A 191 18.10 -8.62 -12.44
CA MET A 191 18.24 -7.82 -11.22
C MET A 191 17.40 -8.36 -10.05
N LYS A 192 16.73 -9.52 -10.22
CA LYS A 192 15.78 -10.05 -9.23
C LYS A 192 16.38 -10.23 -7.84
N ASP A 193 17.63 -10.68 -7.75
CA ASP A 193 18.31 -10.95 -6.48
C ASP A 193 18.79 -9.68 -5.76
N ARG A 194 18.62 -8.51 -6.40
CA ARG A 194 18.98 -7.19 -5.86
C ARG A 194 17.79 -6.43 -5.27
N VAL A 195 16.59 -7.01 -5.34
CA VAL A 195 15.38 -6.47 -4.74
C VAL A 195 14.96 -7.34 -3.57
N LYS A 196 14.70 -6.72 -2.42
CA LYS A 196 14.07 -7.36 -1.27
C LYS A 196 12.74 -6.68 -0.96
N PHE A 197 11.72 -7.47 -0.64
CA PHE A 197 10.43 -6.98 -0.19
C PHE A 197 10.17 -7.45 1.24
N LYS A 198 9.65 -6.57 2.09
CA LYS A 198 9.28 -6.85 3.48
C LYS A 198 7.89 -6.27 3.75
N GLY A 199 7.01 -7.11 4.29
CA GLY A 199 5.64 -6.72 4.65
C GLY A 199 5.44 -6.73 6.16
N TYR A 200 4.61 -5.81 6.64
CA TYR A 200 4.36 -5.60 8.07
C TYR A 200 2.85 -5.55 8.36
N ARG A 201 2.44 -5.98 9.55
CA ARG A 201 1.02 -5.98 9.98
C ARG A 201 0.58 -4.59 10.46
N SER A 202 0.76 -3.62 9.58
CA SER A 202 0.40 -2.22 9.76
C SER A 202 -0.12 -1.60 8.46
N GLY A 203 -0.61 -0.36 8.53
CA GLY A 203 -0.94 0.45 7.36
C GLY A 203 0.28 1.19 6.78
N HIS A 204 0.00 2.31 6.12
CA HIS A 204 0.92 3.18 5.40
C HIS A 204 2.11 3.62 6.25
N MET A 205 1.83 4.08 7.48
CA MET A 205 2.85 4.40 8.46
C MET A 205 3.19 3.16 9.30
N MET A 206 3.88 2.19 8.69
CA MET A 206 4.16 0.89 9.31
C MET A 206 4.87 0.98 10.67
N TYR A 207 5.61 2.07 10.89
CA TYR A 207 6.35 2.35 12.12
C TYR A 207 5.48 2.82 13.30
N LEU A 208 4.16 3.01 13.13
CA LEU A 208 3.28 3.36 14.25
C LEU A 208 3.07 2.20 15.23
N ARG A 209 3.09 0.95 14.73
CA ARG A 209 3.04 -0.23 15.59
C ARG A 209 4.45 -0.53 16.07
N LYS A 210 4.67 -0.44 17.39
CA LYS A 210 6.01 -0.61 18.02
C LYS A 210 6.74 -1.89 17.59
N GLU A 211 6.00 -2.99 17.45
CA GLU A 211 6.55 -4.28 16.97
C GLU A 211 7.05 -4.17 15.53
N ASP A 212 6.25 -3.58 14.64
CA ASP A 212 6.62 -3.41 13.23
C ASP A 212 7.71 -2.36 13.06
N LEU A 213 7.76 -1.30 13.89
CA LEU A 213 8.89 -0.36 13.94
C LEU A 213 10.20 -1.07 14.27
N LYS A 214 10.20 -1.93 15.31
CA LYS A 214 11.38 -2.68 15.70
C LYS A 214 11.82 -3.59 14.55
N LEU A 215 10.90 -4.38 13.99
CA LEU A 215 11.19 -5.30 12.89
C LEU A 215 11.68 -4.56 11.64
N ALA A 216 11.01 -3.47 11.25
CA ALA A 216 11.41 -2.66 10.10
C ALA A 216 12.80 -2.04 10.30
N THR A 217 13.12 -1.60 11.51
CA THR A 217 14.45 -1.10 11.86
C THR A 217 15.52 -2.18 11.74
N ASP A 218 15.23 -3.39 12.24
CA ASP A 218 16.15 -4.51 12.18
C ASP A 218 16.35 -5.01 10.73
N ASP A 219 15.29 -5.02 9.92
CA ASP A 219 15.37 -5.31 8.49
C ASP A 219 16.23 -4.29 7.74
N ILE A 220 16.11 -2.98 8.04
CA ILE A 220 16.98 -1.94 7.47
C ILE A 220 18.44 -2.19 7.85
N ARG A 221 18.72 -2.46 9.13
CA ARG A 221 20.08 -2.75 9.61
C ARG A 221 20.67 -3.96 8.89
N GLN A 222 19.89 -5.02 8.75
CA GLN A 222 20.33 -6.21 8.04
C GLN A 222 20.54 -5.93 6.55
N PHE A 223 19.64 -5.17 5.92
CA PHE A 223 19.78 -4.78 4.52
C PHE A 223 21.05 -3.97 4.27
N ILE A 224 21.39 -3.01 5.14
CA ILE A 224 22.64 -2.24 5.04
C ILE A 224 23.85 -3.17 5.10
N LYS A 225 23.89 -4.10 6.07
CA LYS A 225 24.98 -5.09 6.19
C LYS A 225 25.08 -6.00 4.97
N ASP A 226 23.95 -6.46 4.45
CA ASP A 226 23.90 -7.32 3.26
C ASP A 226 24.27 -6.58 1.97
N SER A 227 24.09 -5.26 1.95
CA SER A 227 24.33 -4.41 0.78
C SER A 227 25.72 -3.78 0.76
N ASP A 228 26.47 -3.86 1.86
CA ASP A 228 27.84 -3.38 1.96
C ASP A 228 28.73 -4.04 0.89
N SER A 229 29.33 -3.22 0.03
CA SER A 229 30.28 -3.67 -0.99
C SER A 229 31.64 -4.06 -0.42
N LYS A 230 31.83 -3.94 0.91
CA LYS A 230 33.07 -4.19 1.64
C LYS A 230 34.24 -3.40 1.05
N GLY A 231 33.97 -2.13 0.72
CA GLY A 231 34.96 -1.23 0.12
C GLY A 231 35.25 -1.47 -1.37
N LYS A 232 34.50 -2.35 -2.05
CA LYS A 232 34.64 -2.54 -3.50
C LYS A 232 33.82 -1.48 -4.24
N SER A 233 34.47 -0.78 -5.17
CA SER A 233 33.81 0.15 -6.09
C SER A 233 33.06 -0.59 -7.20
N ALA A 234 32.04 0.07 -7.75
CA ALA A 234 31.47 -0.26 -9.06
C ALA A 234 32.60 -0.49 -10.08
N ARG A 235 32.72 -1.71 -10.61
CA ARG A 235 33.57 -2.01 -11.77
C ARG A 235 32.66 -2.44 -12.90
N TYR A 236 32.82 -1.79 -14.05
CA TYR A 236 32.19 -2.15 -15.31
C TYR A 236 33.02 -3.22 -16.01
#